data_AF-A0A7C7QFR2-F1
#
_entry.id   AF-A0A7C7QFR2-F1
#
_cell.length_a   1.000
_cell.length_b   1.000
_cell.length_c   1.000
_cell.angle_alpha   90.00
_cell.angle_beta   90.00
_cell.angle_gamma   90.00
#
_symmetry.space_group_name_H-M   'P 1'
#
loop_
_entity.id
_entity.type
_entity.pdbx_description
1 polymer ?
#
loop_
_entity_poly.entity_id
_entity_poly.type
_entity_poly.pdbx_seq_one_letter_code
_entity_poly.pdbx_strand_id
1 'polypeptide(L)' 'MSFSTAQLRSRLQQLPPARRYWIAFSGGCDSTVLLHAMAQLRPHLPADGLAAVHVNHNLQPRAHEWSARCRAL' A
#
# COMPACT_ATOMS: atom_id res chain seq x y z
N MET A 1 -3.44 16.30 -11.27
CA MET A 1 -4.34 15.89 -10.16
C MET A 1 -3.49 15.76 -8.91
N SER A 2 -3.84 16.43 -7.80
CA SER A 2 -3.08 16.29 -6.56
C SER A 2 -3.55 15.07 -5.78
N PHE A 3 -2.60 14.31 -5.25
CA PHE A 3 -2.85 13.22 -4.31
C PHE A 3 -2.75 13.77 -2.88
N SER A 4 -3.70 13.41 -2.00
CA SER A 4 -3.65 13.75 -0.57
C SER A 4 -4.25 12.65 0.31
N THR A 5 -3.78 12.58 1.55
CA THR A 5 -4.29 11.65 2.57
C THR A 5 -5.77 11.90 2.89
N ALA A 6 -6.22 13.16 2.87
CA ALA A 6 -7.61 13.54 3.10
C ALA A 6 -8.53 12.99 2.00
N GLN A 7 -8.16 13.17 0.72
CA GLN A 7 -8.93 12.62 -0.40
C GLN A 7 -8.94 11.09 -0.38
N LEU A 8 -7.82 10.46 -0.04
CA LEU A 8 -7.73 9.01 0.10
C LEU A 8 -8.71 8.51 1.18
N ARG A 9 -8.68 9.09 2.38
CA ARG A 9 -9.61 8.74 3.47
C ARG A 9 -11.07 8.87 3.04
N SER A 10 -11.43 9.98 2.37
CA SER A 10 -12.81 10.19 1.90
C SER A 10 -13.24 9.08 0.92
N ARG A 11 -12.35 8.66 0.02
CA ARG A 11 -12.64 7.55 -0.90
C ARG A 11 -12.81 6.22 -0.17
N LEU A 12 -11.98 5.93 0.83
CA LEU A 12 -12.09 4.69 1.61
C LEU A 12 -13.44 4.62 2.37
N GLN A 13 -13.93 5.75 2.87
CA GLN A 13 -15.23 5.82 3.56
C GLN A 13 -16.44 5.59 2.64
N GLN A 14 -16.27 5.71 1.33
CA GLN A 14 -17.30 5.43 0.33
C GLN A 14 -17.36 3.95 -0.07
N LEU A 15 -16.36 3.15 0.34
CA LEU A 15 -16.32 1.71 0.08
C LEU A 15 -17.04 0.95 1.20
N PRO A 16 -17.49 -0.29 0.94
CA PRO A 16 -17.99 -1.16 1.99
C PRO A 16 -16.98 -1.29 3.15
N PRO A 17 -17.45 -1.40 4.40
CA PRO A 17 -16.56 -1.55 5.56
C PRO A 17 -15.57 -2.70 5.35
N ALA A 18 -14.29 -2.38 5.31
CA ALA A 18 -13.22 -3.37 5.25
C ALA A 18 -12.80 -3.76 6.66
N ARG A 19 -12.46 -5.03 6.88
CA ARG A 19 -11.86 -5.47 8.14
C ARG A 19 -10.33 -5.24 8.16
N ARG A 20 -9.68 -5.26 7.00
CA ARG A 20 -8.24 -5.02 6.80
C ARG A 20 -8.02 -4.44 5.40
N TYR A 21 -6.99 -3.61 5.25
CA TYR A 21 -6.54 -3.14 3.94
C TYR A 21 -5.28 -3.87 3.47
N TRP A 22 -5.27 -4.23 2.18
CA TRP A 22 -4.15 -4.85 1.49
C TRP A 22 -3.71 -3.95 0.34
N ILE A 23 -2.43 -3.59 0.31
CA ILE A 23 -1.85 -2.77 -0.76
C ILE A 23 -1.04 -3.67 -1.67
N ALA A 24 -1.37 -3.67 -2.96
CA ALA A 24 -0.50 -4.20 -3.99
C ALA A 24 0.76 -3.33 -4.06
N PHE A 25 1.89 -3.88 -3.65
CA PHE A 25 3.12 -3.14 -3.41
C PHE A 25 4.22 -3.60 -4.36
N SER A 26 4.44 -2.83 -5.42
CA SER A 26 5.49 -3.10 -6.42
C SER A 26 6.85 -2.55 -6.01
N GLY A 27 6.90 -1.65 -5.01
CA GLY A 27 8.09 -0.90 -4.63
C GLY A 27 8.39 0.29 -5.55
N GLY A 28 7.48 0.62 -6.47
CA GLY A 28 7.52 1.85 -7.26
C GLY A 28 6.91 3.03 -6.52
N CYS A 29 7.14 4.25 -7.02
CA CYS A 29 6.73 5.52 -6.40
C CYS A 29 5.26 5.50 -5.96
N ASP A 30 4.35 5.16 -6.87
CA ASP A 30 2.90 5.20 -6.59
C ASP A 30 2.51 4.27 -5.45
N SER A 31 3.01 3.03 -5.47
CA SER A 31 2.72 2.04 -4.43
C SER A 31 3.34 2.42 -3.08
N THR A 32 4.51 3.06 -3.09
CA THR A 32 5.19 3.55 -1.89
C THR A 32 4.46 4.77 -1.31
N VAL A 33 4.04 5.73 -2.13
CA VAL A 33 3.25 6.88 -1.71
C VAL A 33 1.91 6.45 -1.15
N LEU A 34 1.24 5.49 -1.79
CA LEU A 34 -0.02 4.92 -1.30
C LEU A 34 0.17 4.21 0.05
N LEU A 35 1.21 3.37 0.17
CA LEU A 35 1.55 2.70 1.44
C LEU A 35 1.84 3.71 2.55
N HIS A 36 2.64 4.73 2.26
CA HIS A 36 2.95 5.79 3.20
C HIS A 36 1.70 6.56 3.65
N ALA A 37 0.83 6.94 2.70
CA ALA A 37 -0.42 7.62 3.02
C ALA A 37 -1.38 6.76 3.86
N MET A 38 -1.52 5.48 3.53
CA MET A 38 -2.32 4.53 4.31
C MET A 38 -1.73 4.29 5.71
N ALA A 39 -0.40 4.31 5.84
CA ALA A 39 0.29 4.22 7.13
C ALA A 39 -0.03 5.43 8.03
N GLN A 40 -0.05 6.65 7.47
CA GLN A 40 -0.47 7.85 8.20
C GLN A 40 -1.94 7.79 8.64
N LEU A 41 -2.79 7.12 7.85
CA LEU A 41 -4.20 6.94 8.16
C LEU A 41 -4.46 5.81 9.17
N ARG A 42 -3.46 5.03 9.61
CA ARG A 42 -3.62 3.90 10.54
C ARG A 42 -4.56 4.15 11.72
N PRO A 43 -4.55 5.31 12.42
CA PRO A 43 -5.48 5.57 13.51
C PRO A 43 -6.97 5.57 13.12
N HIS A 44 -7.26 5.69 11.82
CA HIS A 44 -8.59 5.71 11.23
C HIS A 44 -8.91 4.43 10.44
N LEU A 45 -8.00 3.45 10.44
CA LEU A 45 -8.20 2.15 9.79
C LEU A 45 -8.73 1.12 10.82
N PRO A 46 -9.34 0.03 10.35
CA PRO A 46 -9.75 -1.09 11.20
C PRO A 46 -8.61 -1.65 12.05
N ALA A 47 -8.96 -2.26 13.19
CA ALA A 47 -7.99 -2.85 14.12
C ALA A 47 -7.12 -3.94 13.49
N ASP A 48 -7.66 -4.73 12.54
CA ASP A 48 -6.87 -5.78 11.88
C ASP A 48 -5.81 -5.21 10.92
N GLY A 49 -5.80 -3.89 10.71
CA GLY A 49 -4.62 -3.15 10.25
C GLY A 49 -4.46 -3.03 8.74
N LEU A 50 -3.20 -2.84 8.36
CA LEU A 50 -2.75 -2.54 7.00
C LEU A 50 -1.58 -3.47 6.65
N ALA A 51 -1.67 -4.13 5.50
CA ALA A 51 -0.61 -4.98 4.97
C ALA A 51 -0.25 -4.58 3.53
N ALA A 52 1.03 -4.73 3.18
CA ALA A 52 1.54 -4.59 1.82
C ALA A 52 1.90 -5.97 1.26
N VAL A 53 1.57 -6.23 0.01
CA VAL A 53 1.84 -7.50 -0.68
C VAL A 53 2.64 -7.22 -1.94
N HIS A 54 3.85 -7.76 -2.01
CA HIS A 54 4.66 -7.77 -3.21
C HIS A 54 4.51 -9.11 -3.93
N VAL A 55 4.21 -9.08 -5.23
CA VAL A 55 4.18 -10.27 -6.09
C VAL A 55 5.44 -10.28 -6.94
N ASN A 56 6.32 -11.25 -6.69
CA ASN A 56 7.49 -11.46 -7.53
C ASN A 56 7.11 -12.32 -8.75
N HIS A 57 7.09 -11.70 -9.93
CA HIS A 57 6.73 -12.39 -11.18
C HIS A 57 7.87 -13.20 -11.82
N ASN A 58 9.11 -13.09 -11.32
CA ASN A 58 10.30 -13.74 -11.89
C ASN A 58 10.58 -13.44 -13.38
N LEU A 59 10.01 -12.34 -13.93
CA LEU A 59 10.20 -11.96 -15.34
C LEU A 59 11.53 -11.27 -15.63
N GLN A 60 12.19 -10.76 -14.59
CA GLN A 60 13.39 -9.94 -14.69
C GLN A 60 14.52 -10.58 -13.87
N PRO A 61 15.78 -10.55 -14.33
CA PRO A 61 16.90 -11.14 -13.58
C PRO A 61 17.03 -10.58 -12.14
N ARG A 62 16.60 -9.34 -11.94
CA ARG A 62 16.67 -8.62 -10.66
C ARG A 62 15.42 -8.75 -9.79
N ALA A 63 14.48 -9.64 -10.13
CA ALA A 63 13.20 -9.71 -9.43
C ALA A 63 13.32 -10.08 -7.94
N HIS A 64 14.33 -10.89 -7.59
CA HIS A 64 14.67 -11.18 -6.19
C HIS A 64 15.20 -9.95 -5.43
N GLU A 65 16.04 -9.12 -6.06
CA GLU A 65 16.51 -7.86 -5.47
C GLU A 65 15.34 -6.90 -5.21
N TRP A 66 14.39 -6.82 -6.15
CA TRP A 66 13.19 -6.00 -5.98
C TRP A 66 12.32 -6.47 -4.82
N SER A 67 12.18 -7.79 -4.66
CA SER A 67 11.47 -8.38 -3.51
C SER A 67 12.15 -8.04 -2.19
N ALA A 68 13.49 -8.12 -2.14
CA ALA A 68 14.27 -7.77 -0.95
C ALA A 68 14.13 -6.27 -0.63
N ARG A 69 14.21 -5.40 -1.64
CA ARG A 69 13.99 -3.95 -1.49
C ARG A 69 12.60 -3.65 -0.97
N CYS A 70 11.56 -4.30 -1.50
CA CYS A 70 10.19 -4.09 -1.02
C CYS A 70 10.02 -4.52 0.45
N ARG A 71 10.69 -5.58 0.90
CA ARG A 71 10.65 -5.97 2.32
C ARG A 71 11.36 -5.02 3.26
N ALA A 72 12.29 -4.21 2.76
CA ALA A 72 13.06 -3.25 3.55
C ALA A 72 12.38 -1.87 3.68
N LEU A 73 11.26 -1.65 2.99
CA LEU A 73 10.43 -0.44 3.03
C LEU A 73 9.26 -0.62 4.00
#